data_AF-A0A848CND7-F1
#
_entry.id   AF-A0A848CND7-F1
#
_cell.length_a   1.000
_cell.length_b   1.000
_cell.length_c   1.000
_cell.angle_alpha   90.00
_cell.angle_beta   90.00
_cell.angle_gamma   90.00
#
_symmetry.space_group_name_H-M   'P 1'
#
loop_
_entity.id
_entity.type
_entity.pdbx_description
1 polymer ?
#
loop_
_entity_poly.entity_id
_entity_poly.type
_entity_poly.pdbx_seq_one_letter_code
_entity_poly.pdbx_strand_id
1 'polypeptide(L)'
;MRRMTGQLLLILYSFLFLLLSPADLNFVVGFLVSLICIGMQMFLKDDWERYVLLICILAGSWYCVGICEFLPVLFYGFWTKENRGIMILAVAGGIFTGASGNANLSHGQLYFFIFGILLSLVLKLKEEAYEELEQEYRKTRDDSKERNLLLHEKNRSLIEKQDYEIYTATLQERNRIAREIHDNVGHLLSRCILIVGAMKIVNEDEKLSSSIEQLEESLNTAMTSVRESVHDLHDDSVNLREVTEELVGEFTFCPVDLSYDMGYDVPREIKYGFIAIVKEALHNIVRHSDASKVKIVMREHPALYQLIVEDNGTVKEPIQSGGVKALSREYQSGQGMGLRNMSDRVRMLGGMMQIVRKEGFRIFITIPKEVS
;
A
#
# COMPACT_ATOMS: atom_id res chain seq x y z
N MET A 1 -21.30 20.98 12.48
CA MET A 1 -20.85 22.09 13.36
C MET A 1 -21.40 23.45 12.91
N ARG A 2 -21.39 23.77 11.60
CA ARG A 2 -21.87 25.08 11.10
C ARG A 2 -23.38 25.28 11.16
N ARG A 3 -24.20 24.24 10.94
CA ARG A 3 -25.65 24.28 11.22
C ARG A 3 -25.99 24.80 12.61
N MET A 4 -25.26 24.33 13.62
CA MET A 4 -25.44 24.75 15.01
C MET A 4 -25.04 26.20 15.21
N THR A 5 -23.98 26.69 14.55
CA THR A 5 -23.60 28.11 14.62
C THR A 5 -24.65 29.03 13.98
N GLY A 6 -25.27 28.61 12.87
CA GLY A 6 -26.37 29.35 12.24
C GLY A 6 -27.62 29.39 13.11
N GLN A 7 -28.01 28.25 13.71
CA GLN A 7 -29.12 28.17 14.66
C GLN A 7 -28.88 29.03 15.90
N LEU A 8 -27.68 29.00 16.48
CA LEU A 8 -27.33 29.82 17.64
C LEU A 8 -27.39 31.32 17.32
N LEU A 9 -26.89 31.74 16.17
CA LEU A 9 -26.94 33.14 15.74
C LEU A 9 -28.39 33.62 15.55
N LEU A 10 -29.25 32.78 14.97
CA LEU A 10 -30.67 33.11 14.80
C LEU A 10 -31.45 33.07 16.12
N ILE A 11 -31.08 32.20 17.07
CA ILE A 11 -31.66 32.22 18.42
C ILE A 11 -31.31 33.54 19.11
N LEU A 12 -30.03 33.95 19.09
CA LEU A 12 -29.59 35.23 19.63
C LEU A 12 -30.30 36.41 18.95
N TYR A 13 -30.53 36.32 17.64
CA TYR A 13 -31.31 37.30 16.90
C TYR A 13 -32.77 37.36 17.38
N SER A 14 -33.43 36.21 17.59
CA SER A 14 -34.80 36.16 18.12
C SER A 14 -34.92 36.73 19.54
N PHE A 15 -33.88 36.63 20.38
CA PHE A 15 -33.86 37.31 21.68
C PHE A 15 -33.89 38.85 21.58
N LEU A 16 -33.52 39.42 20.43
CA LEU A 16 -33.58 40.87 20.20
C LEU A 16 -35.04 41.39 20.09
N PHE A 17 -36.03 40.51 19.88
CA PHE A 17 -37.45 40.86 19.95
C PHE A 17 -37.88 41.36 21.33
N LEU A 18 -37.15 40.99 22.40
CA LEU A 18 -37.38 41.51 23.75
C LEU A 18 -37.18 43.03 23.90
N LEU A 19 -36.54 43.69 22.93
CA LEU A 19 -36.45 45.16 22.90
C LEU A 19 -37.75 45.82 22.43
N LEU A 20 -38.63 45.06 21.76
CA LEU A 20 -39.87 45.53 21.14
C LEU A 20 -41.12 44.98 21.83
N SER A 21 -40.98 43.85 22.55
CA SER A 21 -42.05 43.13 23.27
C SER A 21 -41.63 42.83 24.71
N PRO A 22 -42.54 42.88 25.69
CA PRO A 22 -42.26 42.37 27.04
C PRO A 22 -42.02 40.86 27.04
N ALA A 23 -41.21 40.39 28.00
CA ALA A 23 -40.92 38.97 28.20
C ALA A 23 -42.10 38.23 28.84
N ASP A 24 -43.15 37.97 28.06
CA ASP A 24 -44.36 37.30 28.53
C ASP A 24 -44.27 35.77 28.46
N LEU A 25 -45.23 35.07 29.07
CA LEU A 25 -45.33 33.60 29.04
C LEU A 25 -45.26 33.03 27.61
N ASN A 26 -45.82 33.74 26.63
CA ASN A 26 -45.80 33.37 25.22
C ASN A 26 -44.37 33.33 24.64
N PHE A 27 -43.49 34.26 25.04
CA PHE A 27 -42.10 34.29 24.59
C PHE A 27 -41.33 33.07 25.10
N VAL A 28 -41.52 32.72 26.39
CA VAL A 28 -40.88 31.56 27.01
C VAL A 28 -41.35 30.26 26.36
N VAL A 29 -42.66 30.14 26.12
CA VAL A 29 -43.24 28.99 25.40
C VAL A 29 -42.67 28.89 23.98
N GLY A 30 -42.61 30.00 23.23
CA GLY A 30 -42.03 30.04 21.89
C GLY A 30 -40.57 29.59 21.86
N PHE A 31 -39.76 30.07 22.81
CA PHE A 31 -38.36 29.66 22.94
C PHE A 31 -38.22 28.16 23.21
N LEU A 32 -38.94 27.62 24.20
CA LEU A 32 -38.88 26.19 24.55
C LEU A 32 -39.33 25.31 23.39
N VAL A 33 -40.42 25.68 22.71
CA VAL A 33 -40.91 24.97 21.52
C VAL A 33 -39.85 24.99 20.42
N SER A 34 -39.19 26.13 20.17
CA SER A 34 -38.15 26.22 19.15
C SER A 34 -36.95 25.32 19.46
N LEU A 35 -36.53 25.24 20.73
CA LEU A 35 -35.42 24.41 21.18
C LEU A 35 -35.75 22.91 21.07
N ILE A 36 -36.98 22.53 21.45
CA ILE A 36 -37.48 21.16 21.25
C ILE A 36 -37.50 20.81 19.76
N CYS A 37 -37.98 21.71 18.90
CA CYS A 37 -38.04 21.46 17.47
C CYS A 37 -36.65 21.32 16.84
N ILE A 38 -35.69 22.16 17.23
CA ILE A 38 -34.28 22.06 16.80
C ILE A 38 -33.66 20.74 17.26
N GLY A 39 -33.93 20.34 18.51
CA GLY A 39 -33.49 19.05 19.04
C GLY A 39 -34.09 17.87 18.27
N MET A 40 -35.41 17.88 18.05
CA MET A 40 -36.11 16.84 17.28
C MET A 40 -35.57 16.74 15.85
N GLN A 41 -35.27 17.85 15.18
CA GLN A 41 -34.67 17.83 13.83
C GLN A 41 -33.37 17.03 13.73
N MET A 42 -32.59 16.90 14.82
CA MET A 42 -31.37 16.10 14.81
C MET A 42 -31.65 14.59 14.75
N PHE A 43 -32.83 14.16 15.21
CA PHE A 43 -33.22 12.75 15.30
C PHE A 43 -34.14 12.31 14.17
N LEU A 44 -34.88 13.23 13.55
CA LEU A 44 -35.79 12.94 12.44
C LEU A 44 -35.01 12.65 11.15
N LYS A 45 -35.04 11.39 10.72
CA LYS A 45 -34.37 10.90 9.49
C LYS A 45 -35.26 11.01 8.27
N ASP A 46 -36.57 10.78 8.43
CA ASP A 46 -37.51 10.74 7.32
C ASP A 46 -38.17 12.10 7.08
N ASP A 47 -38.40 12.44 5.81
CA ASP A 47 -38.97 13.74 5.45
C ASP A 47 -40.43 13.89 5.87
N TRP A 48 -41.20 12.80 5.95
CA TRP A 48 -42.60 12.81 6.44
C TRP A 48 -42.71 13.29 7.89
N GLU A 49 -41.79 12.88 8.77
CA GLU A 49 -41.80 13.29 10.18
C GLU A 49 -41.49 14.77 10.33
N ARG A 50 -40.60 15.28 9.46
CA ARG A 50 -40.29 16.72 9.38
C ARG A 50 -41.48 17.53 8.90
N TYR A 51 -42.25 17.00 7.94
CA TYR A 51 -43.49 17.63 7.49
C TYR A 51 -44.54 17.71 8.59
N VAL A 52 -44.74 16.63 9.35
CA VAL A 52 -45.68 16.63 10.48
C VAL A 52 -45.28 17.66 11.53
N LEU A 53 -43.99 17.69 11.89
CA LEU A 53 -43.47 18.67 12.84
C LEU A 53 -43.68 20.12 12.35
N LEU A 54 -43.50 20.38 11.05
CA LEU A 54 -43.74 21.68 10.44
C LEU A 54 -45.21 22.11 10.53
N ILE A 55 -46.13 21.20 10.22
CA ILE A 55 -47.58 21.47 10.30
C ILE A 55 -47.98 21.76 11.74
N CYS A 56 -47.44 21.01 12.71
CA CYS A 56 -47.65 21.27 14.14
C CYS A 56 -47.16 22.66 14.57
N ILE A 57 -45.99 23.09 14.08
CA ILE A 57 -45.46 24.43 14.34
C ILE A 57 -46.38 25.50 13.76
N LEU A 58 -46.88 25.32 12.54
CA LEU A 58 -47.79 26.27 11.89
C LEU A 58 -49.14 26.36 12.58
N ALA A 59 -49.70 25.22 13.00
CA ALA A 59 -50.92 25.18 13.79
C ALA A 59 -50.71 25.86 15.15
N GLY A 60 -49.59 25.59 15.82
CA GLY A 60 -49.23 26.23 17.10
C GLY A 60 -49.00 27.73 16.99
N SER A 61 -48.43 28.19 15.87
CA SER A 61 -48.19 29.60 15.57
C SER A 61 -49.48 30.43 15.50
N TRP A 62 -50.62 29.80 15.19
CA TRP A 62 -51.94 30.46 15.22
C TRP A 62 -52.42 30.78 16.64
N TYR A 63 -52.05 29.95 17.61
CA TYR A 63 -52.48 30.08 19.01
C TYR A 63 -51.47 30.80 19.90
N CYS A 64 -50.17 30.78 19.56
CA CYS A 64 -49.12 31.41 20.35
C CYS A 64 -48.22 32.30 19.48
N VAL A 65 -48.32 33.62 19.69
CA VAL A 65 -47.54 34.64 18.96
C VAL A 65 -46.03 34.49 19.19
N GLY A 66 -45.60 33.97 20.35
CA GLY A 66 -44.18 33.76 20.63
C GLY A 66 -43.49 32.74 19.72
N ILE A 67 -44.24 31.83 19.08
CA ILE A 67 -43.68 30.91 18.08
C ILE A 67 -43.29 31.67 16.80
N CYS A 68 -44.02 32.75 16.45
CA CYS A 68 -43.70 33.59 15.29
C CYS A 68 -42.34 34.29 15.45
N GLU A 69 -41.96 34.68 16.67
CA GLU A 69 -40.69 35.38 16.95
C GLU A 69 -39.46 34.49 16.75
N PHE A 70 -39.61 33.17 16.89
CA PHE A 70 -38.56 32.16 16.65
C PHE A 70 -38.67 31.47 15.27
N LEU A 71 -39.62 31.90 14.43
CA LEU A 71 -39.83 31.34 13.10
C LEU A 71 -38.59 31.45 12.17
N PRO A 72 -37.75 32.49 12.21
CA PRO A 72 -36.49 32.53 11.45
C PRO A 72 -35.54 31.36 11.76
N VAL A 73 -35.45 30.95 13.02
CA VAL A 73 -34.63 29.82 13.46
C VAL A 73 -35.19 28.49 12.92
N LEU A 74 -36.51 28.33 13.06
CA LEU A 74 -37.22 27.16 12.54
C LEU A 74 -37.13 27.09 11.02
N PHE A 75 -37.22 28.24 10.35
CA PHE A 75 -37.08 28.37 8.91
C PHE A 75 -35.70 27.90 8.43
N TYR A 76 -34.63 28.39 9.05
CA TYR A 76 -33.27 27.92 8.76
C TYR A 76 -33.11 26.40 8.96
N GLY A 77 -33.74 25.84 10.00
CA GLY A 77 -33.65 24.42 10.32
C GLY A 77 -34.43 23.50 9.36
N PHE A 78 -35.61 23.92 8.91
CA PHE A 78 -36.52 23.13 8.06
C PHE A 78 -36.40 23.44 6.56
N TRP A 79 -35.61 24.45 6.17
CA TRP A 79 -35.37 24.74 4.77
C TRP A 79 -34.60 23.60 4.10
N THR A 80 -35.29 22.83 3.28
CA THR A 80 -34.74 21.76 2.43
C THR A 80 -35.27 21.92 1.00
N LYS A 81 -34.59 21.32 0.01
CA LYS A 81 -35.02 21.40 -1.40
C LYS A 81 -36.46 20.90 -1.61
N GLU A 82 -36.90 19.92 -0.84
CA GLU A 82 -38.23 19.31 -0.92
C GLU A 82 -39.34 20.10 -0.20
N ASN A 83 -38.99 20.95 0.79
CA ASN A 83 -39.97 21.60 1.67
C ASN A 83 -40.19 23.09 1.35
N ARG A 84 -39.53 23.61 0.30
CA ARG A 84 -39.54 25.06 -0.03
C ARG A 84 -40.94 25.65 -0.15
N GLY A 85 -41.88 24.93 -0.78
CA GLY A 85 -43.26 25.41 -0.97
C GLY A 85 -44.00 25.64 0.34
N ILE A 86 -43.90 24.70 1.28
CA ILE A 86 -44.59 24.79 2.57
C ILE A 86 -43.92 25.84 3.47
N MET A 87 -42.59 26.00 3.38
CA MET A 87 -41.87 27.06 4.08
C MET A 87 -42.26 28.46 3.61
N ILE A 88 -42.56 28.63 2.32
CA ILE A 88 -43.06 29.90 1.78
C ILE A 88 -44.48 30.17 2.28
N LEU A 89 -45.34 29.14 2.33
CA LEU A 89 -46.69 29.24 2.90
C LEU A 89 -46.65 29.54 4.40
N ALA A 90 -45.70 28.97 5.14
CA ALA A 90 -45.45 29.23 6.55
C ALA A 90 -45.13 30.71 6.82
N VAL A 91 -44.21 31.26 6.03
CA VAL A 91 -43.82 32.67 6.10
C VAL A 91 -44.99 33.57 5.73
N ALA A 92 -45.72 33.25 4.65
CA ALA A 92 -46.90 34.01 4.22
C ALA A 92 -48.00 33.99 5.28
N GLY A 93 -48.23 32.84 5.92
CA GLY A 93 -49.15 32.69 7.05
C GLY A 93 -48.76 33.54 8.24
N GLY A 94 -47.48 33.53 8.62
CA GLY A 94 -46.96 34.38 9.72
C GLY A 94 -47.14 35.88 9.45
N ILE A 95 -46.86 36.33 8.22
CA ILE A 95 -47.08 37.73 7.81
C ILE A 95 -48.58 38.07 7.84
N PHE A 96 -49.43 37.16 7.35
CA PHE A 96 -50.88 37.36 7.33
C PHE A 96 -51.46 37.46 8.76
N THR A 97 -51.05 36.58 9.68
CA THR A 97 -51.48 36.63 11.08
C THR A 97 -50.99 37.89 11.81
N GLY A 98 -49.81 38.39 11.43
CA GLY A 98 -49.28 39.64 11.96
C GLY A 98 -50.03 40.88 11.43
N ALA A 99 -50.47 40.84 10.17
CA ALA A 99 -51.20 41.91 9.52
C ALA A 99 -52.70 41.93 9.82
N SER A 100 -53.32 40.77 10.09
CA SER A 100 -54.77 40.63 10.30
C SER A 100 -55.27 41.09 11.68
N GLY A 101 -54.42 41.73 12.49
CA GLY A 101 -54.81 42.39 13.75
C GLY A 101 -55.03 41.48 14.96
N ASN A 102 -55.02 40.16 14.81
CA ASN A 102 -55.19 39.21 15.93
C ASN A 102 -54.01 39.21 16.92
N ALA A 103 -52.85 39.72 16.52
CA ALA A 103 -51.62 39.68 17.32
C ALA A 103 -51.06 41.07 17.71
N ASN A 104 -51.71 42.18 17.33
CA ASN A 104 -51.25 43.55 17.63
C ASN A 104 -49.74 43.78 17.41
N LEU A 105 -49.15 43.18 16.36
CA LEU A 105 -47.72 43.38 16.10
C LEU A 105 -47.45 44.82 15.67
N SER A 106 -46.48 45.46 16.32
CA SER A 106 -45.95 46.75 15.90
C SER A 106 -45.31 46.63 14.52
N HIS A 107 -45.39 47.70 13.72
CA HIS A 107 -44.69 47.79 12.43
C HIS A 107 -43.19 47.45 12.57
N GLY A 108 -42.57 47.78 13.72
CA GLY A 108 -41.19 47.41 14.03
C GLY A 108 -40.96 45.90 14.08
N GLN A 109 -41.84 45.15 14.72
CA GLN A 109 -41.72 43.68 14.83
C GLN A 109 -41.87 42.99 13.47
N LEU A 110 -42.71 43.54 12.58
CA LEU A 110 -42.88 43.03 11.22
C LEU A 110 -41.61 43.21 10.38
N TYR A 111 -40.93 44.36 10.48
CA TYR A 111 -39.63 44.57 9.81
C TYR A 111 -38.54 43.65 10.35
N PHE A 112 -38.48 43.43 11.67
CA PHE A 112 -37.56 42.46 12.28
C PHE A 112 -37.86 41.04 11.78
N PHE A 113 -39.12 40.64 11.71
CA PHE A 113 -39.49 39.33 11.20
C PHE A 113 -39.03 39.09 9.75
N ILE A 114 -39.29 40.05 8.85
CA ILE A 114 -38.84 39.98 7.45
C ILE A 114 -37.31 39.90 7.37
N PHE A 115 -36.59 40.71 8.14
CA PHE A 115 -35.14 40.67 8.17
C PHE A 115 -34.61 39.33 8.68
N GLY A 116 -35.20 38.77 9.73
CA GLY A 116 -34.85 37.46 10.27
C GLY A 116 -34.99 36.35 9.25
N ILE A 117 -36.09 36.35 8.47
CA ILE A 117 -36.28 35.37 7.38
C ILE A 117 -35.24 35.56 6.29
N LEU A 118 -34.96 36.79 5.86
CA LEU A 118 -33.93 37.05 4.85
C LEU A 118 -32.55 36.59 5.33
N LEU A 119 -32.20 36.90 6.57
CA LEU A 119 -30.96 36.45 7.20
C LEU A 119 -30.87 34.92 7.24
N SER A 120 -31.97 34.24 7.63
CA SER A 120 -32.04 32.79 7.67
C SER A 120 -31.83 32.16 6.28
N LEU A 121 -32.39 32.76 5.22
CA LEU A 121 -32.22 32.31 3.84
C LEU A 121 -30.77 32.49 3.36
N VAL A 122 -30.14 33.64 3.64
CA VAL A 122 -28.74 33.89 3.31
C VAL A 122 -27.80 32.91 4.02
N LEU A 123 -28.00 32.70 5.33
CA LEU A 123 -27.21 31.74 6.10
C LEU A 123 -27.37 30.32 5.56
N LYS A 124 -28.58 29.95 5.13
CA LYS A 124 -28.86 28.63 4.59
C LYS A 124 -28.23 28.39 3.23
N LEU A 125 -28.34 29.34 2.30
CA LEU A 125 -27.68 29.26 0.99
C LEU A 125 -26.16 29.16 1.13
N LYS A 126 -25.60 29.94 2.06
CA LYS A 126 -24.18 29.90 2.38
C LYS A 126 -23.79 28.52 2.93
N GLU A 127 -24.55 27.96 3.86
CA GLU A 127 -24.31 26.63 4.41
C GLU A 127 -24.30 25.56 3.33
N GLU A 128 -25.31 25.51 2.45
CA GLU A 128 -25.40 24.56 1.34
C GLU A 128 -24.16 24.64 0.42
N ALA A 129 -23.75 25.86 0.03
CA ALA A 129 -22.58 26.06 -0.81
C ALA A 129 -21.26 25.62 -0.15
N TYR A 130 -21.12 25.81 1.16
CA TYR A 130 -19.94 25.32 1.89
C TYR A 130 -19.91 23.80 2.03
N GLU A 131 -21.06 23.16 2.24
CA GLU A 131 -21.14 21.70 2.30
C GLU A 131 -20.77 21.08 0.95
N GLU A 132 -21.27 21.63 -0.17
CA GLU A 132 -20.89 21.20 -1.52
C GLU A 132 -19.38 21.37 -1.77
N LEU A 133 -18.82 22.54 -1.43
CA LEU A 133 -17.39 22.80 -1.58
C LEU A 133 -16.53 21.88 -0.70
N GLU A 134 -16.97 21.60 0.53
CA GLU A 134 -16.23 20.70 1.43
C GLU A 134 -16.25 19.26 0.92
N GLN A 135 -17.37 18.80 0.36
CA GLN A 135 -17.45 17.50 -0.29
C GLN A 135 -16.55 17.41 -1.52
N GLU A 136 -16.56 18.42 -2.38
CA GLU A 136 -15.71 18.49 -3.57
C GLU A 136 -14.22 18.53 -3.20
N TYR A 137 -13.86 19.31 -2.18
CA TYR A 137 -12.50 19.35 -1.65
C TYR A 137 -12.04 18.00 -1.11
N ARG A 138 -12.88 17.32 -0.33
CA ARG A 138 -12.57 15.98 0.20
C ARG A 138 -12.36 14.98 -0.94
N LYS A 139 -13.27 14.97 -1.92
CA LYS A 139 -13.17 14.10 -3.10
C LYS A 139 -11.89 14.35 -3.89
N THR A 140 -11.60 15.61 -4.21
CA THR A 140 -10.40 16.00 -4.96
C THR A 140 -9.11 15.62 -4.22
N ARG A 141 -9.09 15.81 -2.90
CA ARG A 141 -7.94 15.45 -2.06
C ARG A 141 -7.73 13.93 -2.04
N ASP A 142 -8.80 13.17 -1.91
CA ASP A 142 -8.74 11.71 -1.86
C ASP A 142 -8.33 11.14 -3.24
N ASP A 143 -8.88 11.65 -4.34
CA ASP A 143 -8.49 11.32 -5.72
C ASP A 143 -7.01 11.63 -5.99
N SER A 144 -6.53 12.81 -5.54
CA SER A 144 -5.13 13.22 -5.69
C SER A 144 -4.19 12.29 -4.92
N LYS A 145 -4.59 11.87 -3.70
CA LYS A 145 -3.82 10.94 -2.88
C LYS A 145 -3.77 9.55 -3.53
N GLU A 146 -4.89 9.04 -4.04
CA GLU A 146 -4.94 7.78 -4.77
C GLU A 146 -4.02 7.81 -6.01
N ARG A 147 -4.10 8.89 -6.80
CA ARG A 147 -3.27 9.04 -8.00
C ARG A 147 -1.78 9.09 -7.67
N ASN A 148 -1.39 9.78 -6.60
CA ASN A 148 0.00 9.81 -6.14
C ASN A 148 0.48 8.42 -5.72
N LEU A 149 -0.33 7.65 -4.98
CA LEU A 149 0.02 6.29 -4.59
C LEU A 149 0.22 5.38 -5.81
N LEU A 150 -0.70 5.44 -6.78
CA LEU A 150 -0.59 4.70 -8.04
C LEU A 150 0.66 5.10 -8.84
N LEU A 151 0.98 6.40 -8.91
CA LEU A 151 2.18 6.88 -9.58
C LEU A 151 3.46 6.38 -8.90
N HIS A 152 3.51 6.38 -7.56
CA HIS A 152 4.64 5.84 -6.82
C HIS A 152 4.81 4.34 -7.04
N GLU A 153 3.72 3.57 -7.06
CA GLU A 153 3.75 2.14 -7.35
C GLU A 153 4.22 1.85 -8.78
N LYS A 154 3.72 2.61 -9.76
CA LYS A 154 4.16 2.51 -11.16
C LYS A 154 5.63 2.88 -11.33
N ASN A 155 6.10 3.96 -10.71
CA ASN A 155 7.51 4.34 -10.75
C ASN A 155 8.39 3.26 -10.13
N ARG A 156 7.98 2.67 -9.00
CA ARG A 156 8.75 1.58 -8.40
C ARG A 156 8.82 0.36 -9.31
N SER A 157 7.70 -0.04 -9.90
CA SER A 157 7.67 -1.16 -10.85
C SER A 157 8.49 -0.90 -12.11
N LEU A 158 8.54 0.34 -12.60
CA LEU A 158 9.37 0.72 -13.74
C LEU A 158 10.87 0.62 -13.40
N ILE A 159 11.28 1.09 -12.22
CA ILE A 159 12.66 0.98 -11.75
C ILE A 159 13.05 -0.50 -11.60
N GLU A 160 12.22 -1.32 -10.95
CA GLU A 160 12.46 -2.76 -10.80
C GLU A 160 12.60 -3.48 -12.16
N LYS A 161 11.78 -3.12 -13.15
CA LYS A 161 11.88 -3.66 -14.51
C LYS A 161 13.14 -3.19 -15.24
N GLN A 162 13.47 -1.91 -15.11
CA GLN A 162 14.67 -1.35 -15.72
C GLN A 162 15.93 -2.03 -15.17
N ASP A 163 16.01 -2.20 -13.85
CA ASP A 163 17.14 -2.90 -13.21
C ASP A 163 17.24 -4.35 -13.70
N TYR A 164 16.11 -5.04 -13.84
CA TYR A 164 16.06 -6.40 -14.39
C TYR A 164 16.51 -6.47 -15.86
N GLU A 165 16.07 -5.54 -16.71
CA GLU A 165 16.48 -5.47 -18.11
C GLU A 165 17.97 -5.16 -18.24
N ILE A 166 18.50 -4.20 -17.47
CA ILE A 166 19.94 -3.87 -17.45
C ILE A 166 20.75 -5.08 -17.01
N TYR A 167 20.31 -5.76 -15.94
CA TYR A 167 20.98 -6.96 -15.43
C TYR A 167 21.00 -8.07 -16.49
N THR A 168 19.85 -8.34 -17.12
CA THR A 168 19.73 -9.37 -18.16
C THR A 168 20.57 -9.05 -19.39
N ALA A 169 20.55 -7.80 -19.86
CA ALA A 169 21.36 -7.34 -20.98
C ALA A 169 22.87 -7.45 -20.68
N THR A 170 23.29 -7.06 -19.47
CA THR A 170 24.68 -7.18 -19.02
C THR A 170 25.13 -8.65 -19.02
N LEU A 171 24.28 -9.56 -18.56
CA LEU A 171 24.56 -10.99 -18.58
C LEU A 171 24.63 -11.57 -19.99
N GLN A 172 23.69 -11.20 -20.85
CA GLN A 172 23.69 -11.62 -22.25
C GLN A 172 24.98 -11.18 -22.96
N GLU A 173 25.42 -9.94 -22.70
CA GLU A 173 26.65 -9.41 -23.28
C GLU A 173 27.90 -10.13 -22.75
N ARG A 174 27.98 -10.40 -21.44
CA ARG A 174 29.06 -11.22 -20.87
C ARG A 174 29.13 -12.61 -21.51
N ASN A 175 27.98 -13.28 -21.66
CA ASN A 175 27.89 -14.58 -22.33
C ASN A 175 28.21 -14.53 -23.83
N ARG A 176 27.91 -13.42 -24.51
CA ARG A 176 28.30 -13.20 -25.90
C ARG A 176 29.83 -13.08 -26.01
N ILE A 177 30.44 -12.26 -25.16
CA ILE A 177 31.89 -12.05 -25.10
C ILE A 177 32.62 -13.37 -24.79
N ALA A 178 32.14 -14.13 -23.80
CA ALA A 178 32.78 -15.38 -23.40
C ALA A 178 32.80 -16.41 -24.55
N ARG A 179 31.68 -16.55 -25.28
CA ARG A 179 31.60 -17.39 -26.48
C ARG A 179 32.54 -16.91 -27.59
N GLU A 180 32.57 -15.60 -27.85
CA GLU A 180 33.44 -15.02 -28.87
C GLU A 180 34.94 -15.25 -28.56
N ILE A 181 35.33 -15.16 -27.28
CA ILE A 181 36.70 -15.47 -26.84
C ILE A 181 37.00 -16.96 -26.99
N HIS A 182 36.10 -17.84 -26.54
CA HIS A 182 36.26 -19.29 -26.67
C HIS A 182 36.46 -19.71 -28.13
N ASP A 183 35.60 -19.23 -29.01
CA ASP A 183 35.60 -19.62 -30.42
C ASP A 183 36.77 -19.00 -31.19
N ASN A 184 37.15 -17.75 -30.90
CA ASN A 184 38.25 -17.12 -31.64
C ASN A 184 39.62 -17.40 -31.01
N VAL A 185 39.80 -17.05 -29.74
CA VAL A 185 41.09 -17.17 -29.04
C VAL A 185 41.40 -18.63 -28.70
N GLY A 186 40.40 -19.37 -28.21
CA GLY A 186 40.57 -20.79 -27.85
C GLY A 186 40.94 -21.67 -29.04
N HIS A 187 40.30 -21.47 -30.21
CA HIS A 187 40.67 -22.20 -31.43
C HIS A 187 42.04 -21.80 -31.97
N LEU A 188 42.41 -20.51 -31.93
CA LEU A 188 43.74 -20.04 -32.36
C LEU A 188 44.85 -20.65 -31.50
N LEU A 189 44.72 -20.62 -30.18
CA LEU A 189 45.70 -21.22 -29.26
C LEU A 189 45.80 -22.73 -29.46
N SER A 190 44.67 -23.43 -29.62
CA SER A 190 44.64 -24.86 -29.90
C SER A 190 45.40 -25.20 -31.20
N ARG A 191 45.24 -24.37 -32.24
CA ARG A 191 45.97 -24.51 -33.50
C ARG A 191 47.47 -24.26 -33.31
N CYS A 192 47.87 -23.24 -32.55
CA CYS A 192 49.27 -22.99 -32.23
C CYS A 192 49.91 -24.16 -31.48
N ILE A 193 49.22 -24.70 -30.47
CA ILE A 193 49.69 -25.87 -29.71
C ILE A 193 49.89 -27.08 -30.64
N LEU A 194 48.95 -27.35 -31.54
CA LEU A 194 49.08 -28.41 -32.55
C LEU A 194 50.30 -28.23 -33.47
N ILE A 195 50.55 -27.00 -33.96
CA ILE A 195 51.69 -26.71 -34.84
C ILE A 195 53.01 -26.87 -34.08
N VAL A 196 53.09 -26.38 -32.83
CA VAL A 196 54.28 -26.54 -31.99
C VAL A 196 54.54 -27.99 -31.64
N GLY A 197 53.50 -28.77 -31.32
CA GLY A 197 53.60 -30.21 -31.10
C GLY A 197 54.10 -30.96 -32.34
N ALA A 198 53.65 -30.57 -33.54
CA ALA A 198 54.18 -31.11 -34.79
C ALA A 198 55.67 -30.76 -34.96
N MET A 199 56.06 -29.49 -34.76
CA MET A 199 57.47 -29.06 -34.84
C MET A 199 58.37 -29.84 -33.88
N LYS A 200 57.89 -30.14 -32.67
CA LYS A 200 58.61 -30.97 -31.70
C LYS A 200 58.91 -32.38 -32.21
N ILE A 201 58.00 -32.97 -32.99
CA ILE A 201 58.15 -34.32 -33.56
C ILE A 201 59.12 -34.33 -34.74
N VAL A 202 59.11 -33.31 -35.61
CA VAL A 202 59.95 -33.25 -36.81
C VAL A 202 61.33 -32.61 -36.57
N ASN A 203 61.57 -32.02 -35.39
CA ASN A 203 62.82 -31.34 -35.10
C ASN A 203 63.98 -32.33 -34.87
N GLU A 204 65.05 -32.20 -35.65
CA GLU A 204 66.27 -32.99 -35.52
C GLU A 204 67.42 -32.23 -34.83
N ASP A 205 67.28 -30.90 -34.64
CA ASP A 205 68.31 -30.06 -34.01
C ASP A 205 68.09 -29.97 -32.49
N GLU A 206 69.00 -30.58 -31.74
CA GLU A 206 68.98 -30.64 -30.27
C GLU A 206 69.04 -29.24 -29.62
N LYS A 207 69.63 -28.24 -30.29
CA LYS A 207 69.71 -26.86 -29.78
C LYS A 207 68.37 -26.13 -29.80
N LEU A 208 67.45 -26.51 -30.69
CA LEU A 208 66.13 -25.90 -30.85
C LEU A 208 65.07 -26.52 -29.93
N SER A 209 65.33 -27.74 -29.42
CA SER A 209 64.36 -28.50 -28.61
C SER A 209 63.92 -27.75 -27.35
N SER A 210 64.86 -27.11 -26.63
CA SER A 210 64.54 -26.36 -25.42
C SER A 210 63.66 -25.13 -25.69
N SER A 211 63.85 -24.46 -26.82
CA SER A 211 63.02 -23.31 -27.22
C SER A 211 61.61 -23.73 -27.63
N ILE A 212 61.46 -24.89 -28.30
CA ILE A 212 60.15 -25.44 -28.67
C ILE A 212 59.36 -25.85 -27.41
N GLU A 213 60.02 -26.46 -26.42
CA GLU A 213 59.40 -26.82 -25.14
C GLU A 213 58.91 -25.60 -24.36
N GLN A 214 59.73 -24.55 -24.26
CA GLN A 214 59.31 -23.30 -23.62
C GLN A 214 58.12 -22.64 -24.33
N LEU A 215 58.06 -22.72 -25.66
CA LEU A 215 56.95 -22.20 -26.45
C LEU A 215 55.67 -23.01 -26.21
N GLU A 216 55.76 -24.33 -26.14
CA GLU A 216 54.66 -25.23 -25.81
C GLU A 216 54.10 -24.94 -24.40
N GLU A 217 54.98 -24.81 -23.40
CA GLU A 217 54.60 -24.50 -22.02
C GLU A 217 53.92 -23.12 -21.92
N SER A 218 54.45 -22.11 -22.63
CA SER A 218 53.87 -20.77 -22.67
C SER A 218 52.48 -20.76 -23.30
N LEU A 219 52.28 -21.52 -24.39
CA LEU A 219 50.97 -21.64 -25.05
C LEU A 219 49.95 -22.40 -24.19
N ASN A 220 50.36 -23.46 -23.50
CA ASN A 220 49.49 -24.19 -22.57
C ASN A 220 49.10 -23.33 -21.36
N THR A 221 50.04 -22.54 -20.84
CA THR A 221 49.77 -21.57 -19.77
C THR A 221 48.76 -20.51 -20.25
N ALA A 222 48.99 -19.93 -21.43
CA ALA A 222 48.05 -18.96 -22.02
C ALA A 222 46.65 -19.56 -22.26
N MET A 223 46.57 -20.80 -22.73
CA MET A 223 45.30 -21.51 -22.92
C MET A 223 44.56 -21.74 -21.61
N THR A 224 45.29 -22.10 -20.55
CA THR A 224 44.74 -22.25 -19.20
C THR A 224 44.20 -20.92 -18.67
N SER A 225 44.99 -19.84 -18.74
CA SER A 225 44.55 -18.52 -18.29
C SER A 225 43.36 -17.97 -19.08
N VAL A 226 43.27 -18.24 -20.39
CA VAL A 226 42.10 -17.89 -21.20
C VAL A 226 40.88 -18.71 -20.78
N ARG A 227 41.02 -20.01 -20.50
CA ARG A 227 39.92 -20.84 -20.01
C ARG A 227 39.39 -20.35 -18.65
N GLU A 228 40.28 -20.01 -17.73
CA GLU A 228 39.91 -19.42 -16.43
C GLU A 228 39.20 -18.08 -16.61
N SER A 229 39.72 -17.20 -17.46
CA SER A 229 39.10 -15.89 -17.73
C SER A 229 37.73 -16.02 -18.42
N VAL A 230 37.58 -16.97 -19.35
CA VAL A 230 36.29 -17.27 -20.01
C VAL A 230 35.32 -17.91 -19.02
N HIS A 231 35.79 -18.77 -18.13
CA HIS A 231 34.99 -19.32 -17.05
C HIS A 231 34.43 -18.22 -16.14
N ASP A 232 35.26 -17.25 -15.75
CA ASP A 232 34.83 -16.07 -14.97
C ASP A 232 33.83 -15.16 -15.72
N LEU A 233 33.93 -15.10 -17.05
CA LEU A 233 33.03 -14.32 -17.92
C LEU A 233 31.73 -15.05 -18.26
N HIS A 234 31.77 -16.38 -18.37
CA HIS A 234 30.67 -17.25 -18.77
C HIS A 234 29.85 -17.75 -17.58
N ASP A 235 29.86 -17.06 -16.44
CA ASP A 235 29.19 -17.55 -15.23
C ASP A 235 27.64 -17.55 -15.33
N ASP A 236 27.16 -18.52 -16.10
CA ASP A 236 25.99 -19.38 -15.90
C ASP A 236 26.33 -20.57 -14.97
N SER A 237 27.52 -20.60 -14.35
CA SER A 237 28.02 -21.69 -13.51
C SER A 237 27.99 -21.39 -12.02
N VAL A 238 26.99 -20.64 -11.53
CA VAL A 238 26.76 -20.59 -10.08
C VAL A 238 26.48 -22.01 -9.59
N ASN A 239 27.51 -22.62 -9.02
CA ASN A 239 27.42 -23.94 -8.44
C ASN A 239 26.69 -23.74 -7.12
N LEU A 240 25.38 -23.98 -7.16
CA LEU A 240 24.49 -23.79 -6.02
C LEU A 240 25.01 -24.53 -4.78
N ARG A 241 25.65 -25.69 -4.96
CA ARG A 241 26.29 -26.43 -3.87
C ARG A 241 27.45 -25.63 -3.27
N GLU A 242 28.44 -25.26 -4.07
CA GLU A 242 29.65 -24.57 -3.60
C GLU A 242 29.32 -23.24 -2.92
N VAL A 243 28.45 -22.42 -3.52
CA VAL A 243 28.05 -21.13 -2.93
C VAL A 243 27.27 -21.32 -1.64
N THR A 244 26.44 -22.36 -1.55
CA THR A 244 25.69 -22.65 -0.30
C THR A 244 26.64 -23.17 0.78
N GLU A 245 27.62 -24.00 0.42
CA GLU A 245 28.66 -24.48 1.34
C GLU A 245 29.55 -23.32 1.84
N GLU A 246 29.90 -22.37 0.98
CA GLU A 246 30.62 -21.14 1.36
C GLU A 246 29.80 -20.27 2.33
N LEU A 247 28.52 -19.99 2.01
CA LEU A 247 27.62 -19.24 2.90
C LEU A 247 27.47 -19.91 4.28
N VAL A 248 27.45 -21.24 4.31
CA VAL A 248 27.40 -22.01 5.55
C VAL A 248 28.74 -21.96 6.30
N GLY A 249 29.86 -22.01 5.58
CA GLY A 249 31.20 -21.88 6.16
C GLY A 249 31.47 -20.52 6.79
N GLU A 250 30.95 -19.44 6.20
CA GLU A 250 31.03 -18.08 6.75
C GLU A 250 30.10 -17.86 7.96
N PHE A 251 29.10 -18.72 8.15
CA PHE A 251 28.13 -18.59 9.23
C PHE A 251 28.69 -19.09 10.56
N THR A 252 29.06 -18.17 11.44
CA THR A 252 29.74 -18.46 12.72
C THR A 252 28.83 -18.50 13.94
N PHE A 253 27.52 -18.22 13.79
CA PHE A 253 26.60 -18.07 14.91
C PHE A 253 26.29 -19.41 15.61
N CYS A 254 25.99 -20.47 14.85
CA CYS A 254 25.81 -21.82 15.38
C CYS A 254 26.01 -22.87 14.25
N PRO A 255 26.16 -24.17 14.58
CA PRO A 255 26.35 -25.22 13.58
C PRO A 255 25.18 -25.33 12.59
N VAL A 256 25.50 -25.47 11.31
CA VAL A 256 24.52 -25.67 10.23
C VAL A 256 24.62 -27.09 9.67
N ASP A 257 23.48 -27.75 9.53
CA ASP A 257 23.32 -29.07 8.92
C ASP A 257 22.78 -28.89 7.49
N LEU A 258 23.67 -29.00 6.51
CA LEU A 258 23.35 -28.82 5.08
C LEU A 258 23.12 -30.17 4.41
N SER A 259 21.89 -30.40 3.93
CA SER A 259 21.52 -31.53 3.08
C SER A 259 21.25 -31.04 1.66
N TYR A 260 22.18 -31.31 0.74
CA TYR A 260 22.06 -30.95 -0.67
C TYR A 260 21.83 -32.19 -1.54
N ASP A 261 20.71 -32.22 -2.24
CA ASP A 261 20.29 -33.29 -3.15
C ASP A 261 19.55 -32.68 -4.36
N MET A 262 20.30 -31.93 -5.17
CA MET A 262 19.83 -31.32 -6.42
C MET A 262 20.72 -31.83 -7.57
N GLY A 263 20.16 -31.95 -8.77
CA GLY A 263 20.88 -32.30 -9.99
C GLY A 263 21.77 -31.17 -10.50
N TYR A 264 22.48 -31.45 -11.60
CA TYR A 264 23.37 -30.47 -12.24
C TYR A 264 22.61 -29.44 -13.09
N ASP A 265 21.43 -29.81 -13.61
CA ASP A 265 20.67 -29.03 -14.59
C ASP A 265 19.56 -28.17 -13.95
N VAL A 266 19.89 -27.53 -12.81
CA VAL A 266 18.96 -26.63 -12.12
C VAL A 266 18.94 -25.28 -12.87
N PRO A 267 17.76 -24.75 -13.23
CA PRO A 267 17.65 -23.46 -13.92
C PRO A 267 18.29 -22.33 -13.11
N ARG A 268 18.87 -21.39 -13.84
CA ARG A 268 19.66 -20.30 -13.29
C ARG A 268 18.89 -19.43 -12.29
N GLU A 269 17.63 -19.15 -12.60
CA GLU A 269 16.72 -18.36 -11.80
C GLU A 269 16.45 -19.03 -10.44
N ILE A 270 16.41 -20.37 -10.42
CA ILE A 270 16.26 -21.18 -9.20
C ILE A 270 17.54 -21.12 -8.37
N LYS A 271 18.72 -21.28 -9.00
CA LYS A 271 20.04 -21.20 -8.33
C LYS A 271 20.19 -19.88 -7.56
N TYR A 272 20.04 -18.74 -8.25
CA TYR A 272 20.12 -17.43 -7.57
C TYR A 272 18.99 -17.20 -6.59
N GLY A 273 17.79 -17.69 -6.91
CA GLY A 273 16.63 -17.61 -6.02
C GLY A 273 16.93 -18.24 -4.67
N PHE A 274 17.43 -19.47 -4.68
CA PHE A 274 17.76 -20.24 -3.49
C PHE A 274 18.93 -19.62 -2.71
N ILE A 275 20.00 -19.17 -3.37
CA ILE A 275 21.14 -18.50 -2.72
C ILE A 275 20.69 -17.25 -1.97
N ALA A 276 19.91 -16.38 -2.63
CA ALA A 276 19.43 -15.14 -2.01
C ALA A 276 18.56 -15.42 -0.78
N ILE A 277 17.70 -16.44 -0.87
CA ILE A 277 16.82 -16.84 0.23
C ILE A 277 17.61 -17.43 1.39
N VAL A 278 18.59 -18.30 1.13
CA VAL A 278 19.46 -18.87 2.17
C VAL A 278 20.24 -17.76 2.89
N LYS A 279 20.85 -16.84 2.14
CA LYS A 279 21.59 -15.71 2.70
C LYS A 279 20.74 -14.85 3.62
N GLU A 280 19.55 -14.47 3.15
CA GLU A 280 18.61 -13.67 3.95
C GLU A 280 18.07 -14.45 5.16
N ALA A 281 17.81 -15.75 5.02
CA ALA A 281 17.35 -16.61 6.12
C ALA A 281 18.42 -16.73 7.21
N LEU A 282 19.69 -17.00 6.85
CA LEU A 282 20.81 -17.04 7.79
C LEU A 282 20.98 -15.69 8.50
N HIS A 283 20.91 -14.58 7.76
CA HIS A 283 20.99 -13.23 8.35
C HIS A 283 19.85 -12.96 9.35
N ASN A 284 18.63 -13.40 9.02
CA ASN A 284 17.49 -13.29 9.93
C ASN A 284 17.68 -14.13 11.20
N ILE A 285 18.27 -15.32 11.09
CA ILE A 285 18.58 -16.17 12.26
C ILE A 285 19.56 -15.45 13.19
N VAL A 286 20.65 -14.87 12.69
CA VAL A 286 21.61 -14.10 13.51
C VAL A 286 20.93 -12.95 14.25
N ARG A 287 20.03 -12.23 13.58
CA ARG A 287 19.40 -11.02 14.13
C ARG A 287 18.24 -11.31 15.09
N HIS A 288 17.53 -12.42 14.88
CA HIS A 288 16.21 -12.62 15.48
C HIS A 288 16.06 -13.95 16.25
N SER A 289 17.00 -14.88 16.12
CA SER A 289 16.95 -16.20 16.77
C SER A 289 18.05 -16.35 17.82
N ASP A 290 17.78 -17.16 18.84
CA ASP A 290 18.72 -17.70 19.82
C ASP A 290 19.05 -19.19 19.53
N ALA A 291 18.92 -19.59 18.27
CA ALA A 291 19.12 -20.95 17.81
C ALA A 291 20.51 -21.51 18.14
N SER A 292 20.53 -22.78 18.54
CA SER A 292 21.75 -23.57 18.75
C SER A 292 22.10 -24.48 17.57
N LYS A 293 21.18 -24.67 16.62
CA LYS A 293 21.39 -25.42 15.38
C LYS A 293 20.51 -24.89 14.26
N VAL A 294 21.06 -24.83 13.05
CA VAL A 294 20.32 -24.55 11.81
C VAL A 294 20.36 -25.78 10.90
N LYS A 295 19.31 -25.99 10.13
CA LYS A 295 19.20 -27.03 9.10
C LYS A 295 18.79 -26.40 7.78
N ILE A 296 19.53 -26.71 6.71
CA ILE A 296 19.24 -26.30 5.34
C ILE A 296 19.07 -27.56 4.50
N VAL A 297 17.95 -27.67 3.78
CA VAL A 297 17.68 -28.77 2.86
C VAL A 297 17.36 -28.21 1.49
N MET A 298 18.15 -28.61 0.49
CA MET A 298 17.89 -28.36 -0.92
C MET A 298 17.65 -29.68 -1.62
N ARG A 299 16.47 -29.84 -2.23
CA ARG A 299 16.05 -31.11 -2.86
C ARG A 299 15.39 -30.89 -4.21
N GLU A 300 15.81 -31.68 -5.18
CA GLU A 300 15.17 -31.77 -6.47
C GLU A 300 14.23 -32.99 -6.49
N HIS A 301 12.97 -32.73 -6.78
CA HIS A 301 11.98 -33.75 -7.04
C HIS A 301 11.65 -33.81 -8.54
N PRO A 302 11.02 -34.89 -9.03
CA PRO A 302 10.64 -35.00 -10.44
C PRO A 302 9.79 -33.83 -10.96
N ALA A 303 8.94 -33.24 -10.10
CA ALA A 303 8.00 -32.19 -10.48
C ALA A 303 8.28 -30.81 -9.86
N LEU A 304 9.25 -30.70 -8.93
CA LEU A 304 9.50 -29.44 -8.21
C LEU A 304 10.91 -29.36 -7.62
N TYR A 305 11.35 -28.14 -7.34
CA TYR A 305 12.50 -27.84 -6.48
C TYR A 305 12.01 -27.47 -5.08
N GLN A 306 12.72 -27.93 -4.05
CA GLN A 306 12.39 -27.70 -2.64
C GLN A 306 13.57 -27.05 -1.91
N LEU A 307 13.28 -26.01 -1.14
CA LEU A 307 14.21 -25.40 -0.19
C LEU A 307 13.55 -25.33 1.19
N ILE A 308 14.27 -25.82 2.20
CA ILE A 308 13.87 -25.73 3.62
C ILE A 308 15.01 -25.09 4.39
N VAL A 309 14.70 -24.04 5.16
CA VAL A 309 15.63 -23.45 6.14
C VAL A 309 14.93 -23.45 7.49
N GLU A 310 15.53 -24.09 8.48
CA GLU A 310 14.94 -24.32 9.80
C GLU A 310 15.96 -24.06 10.90
N ASP A 311 15.58 -23.30 11.91
CA ASP A 311 16.37 -23.13 13.14
C ASP A 311 15.58 -23.58 14.36
N ASN A 312 16.29 -23.98 15.43
CA ASN A 312 15.71 -24.48 16.66
C ASN A 312 15.62 -23.43 17.79
N GLY A 313 15.57 -22.14 17.44
CA GLY A 313 15.46 -21.06 18.41
C GLY A 313 14.10 -21.02 19.11
N THR A 314 13.95 -20.08 20.04
CA THR A 314 12.73 -19.88 20.81
C THR A 314 11.86 -18.81 20.15
N VAL A 315 10.58 -19.12 19.92
CA VAL A 315 9.63 -18.15 19.33
C VAL A 315 9.27 -17.09 20.37
N LYS A 316 9.80 -15.87 20.21
CA LYS A 316 9.51 -14.76 21.14
C LYS A 316 8.09 -14.21 21.00
N GLU A 317 7.43 -14.36 19.85
CA GLU A 317 6.00 -14.08 19.65
C GLU A 317 5.35 -15.00 18.58
N PRO A 318 4.21 -15.66 18.86
CA PRO A 318 3.54 -16.54 17.91
C PRO A 318 2.74 -15.75 16.87
N ILE A 319 3.12 -15.83 15.60
CA ILE A 319 2.26 -15.40 14.48
C ILE A 319 1.40 -16.61 14.07
N GLN A 320 0.09 -16.43 14.03
CA GLN A 320 -0.85 -17.49 13.65
C GLN A 320 -0.49 -18.08 12.28
N SER A 321 -0.39 -19.42 12.25
CA SER A 321 -0.12 -20.20 11.04
C SER A 321 -1.29 -20.07 10.07
N GLY A 322 -1.18 -19.16 9.10
CA GLY A 322 -2.17 -19.01 8.04
C GLY A 322 -1.47 -18.69 6.71
N GLY A 323 -1.54 -19.61 5.75
CA GLY A 323 -0.98 -19.41 4.41
C GLY A 323 -1.49 -18.11 3.77
N VAL A 324 -0.62 -17.45 2.99
CA VAL A 324 -0.72 -16.29 2.05
C VAL A 324 -1.74 -15.16 2.34
N LYS A 325 -2.92 -15.40 2.90
CA LYS A 325 -3.95 -14.41 3.28
C LYS A 325 -3.73 -13.72 4.64
N ALA A 326 -2.82 -14.21 5.48
CA ALA A 326 -2.50 -13.57 6.76
C ALA A 326 -1.36 -12.52 6.68
N LEU A 327 -0.86 -12.21 5.48
CA LEU A 327 0.30 -11.32 5.29
C LEU A 327 -0.04 -9.82 5.34
N SER A 328 -1.31 -9.43 5.47
CA SER A 328 -1.73 -8.04 5.23
C SER A 328 -1.97 -7.18 6.48
N ARG A 329 -1.91 -7.72 7.70
CA ARG A 329 -2.34 -6.96 8.90
C ARG A 329 -1.28 -6.61 9.94
N GLU A 330 -0.08 -7.21 9.93
CA GLU A 330 0.90 -7.02 11.02
C GLU A 330 2.31 -6.53 10.61
N TYR A 331 2.55 -6.17 9.35
CA TYR A 331 3.90 -5.77 8.88
C TYR A 331 4.08 -4.26 8.65
N GLN A 332 3.55 -3.40 9.53
CA GLN A 332 3.68 -1.94 9.40
C GLN A 332 4.95 -1.32 10.02
N SER A 333 5.80 -2.08 10.71
CA SER A 333 6.98 -1.54 11.38
C SER A 333 8.30 -2.08 10.83
N GLY A 334 8.66 -1.82 9.56
CA GLY A 334 10.03 -1.96 9.01
C GLY A 334 10.76 -3.32 9.07
N GLN A 335 10.27 -4.29 9.85
CA GLN A 335 10.87 -5.59 10.20
C GLN A 335 10.38 -6.73 9.28
N GLY A 336 9.54 -6.42 8.28
CA GLY A 336 8.97 -7.40 7.35
C GLY A 336 9.56 -7.41 5.95
N MET A 337 10.52 -6.52 5.64
CA MET A 337 11.00 -6.34 4.26
C MET A 337 11.73 -7.58 3.73
N GLY A 338 12.56 -8.26 4.54
CA GLY A 338 13.27 -9.47 4.14
C GLY A 338 12.35 -10.64 3.78
N LEU A 339 11.37 -10.95 4.63
CA LEU A 339 10.38 -12.00 4.39
C LEU A 339 9.46 -11.71 3.20
N ARG A 340 9.08 -10.44 3.02
CA ARG A 340 8.31 -10.01 1.87
C ARG A 340 9.12 -10.15 0.57
N ASN A 341 10.38 -9.73 0.57
CA ASN A 341 11.27 -9.87 -0.59
C ASN A 341 11.49 -11.35 -0.95
N MET A 342 11.66 -12.22 0.04
CA MET A 342 11.73 -13.67 -0.17
C MET A 342 10.44 -14.22 -0.79
N SER A 343 9.27 -13.83 -0.26
CA SER A 343 7.96 -14.24 -0.78
C SER A 343 7.72 -13.76 -2.22
N ASP A 344 8.02 -12.50 -2.52
CA ASP A 344 7.84 -11.92 -3.85
C ASP A 344 8.75 -12.61 -4.86
N ARG A 345 10.00 -12.92 -4.49
CA ARG A 345 10.94 -13.69 -5.32
C ARG A 345 10.45 -15.11 -5.59
N VAL A 346 9.96 -15.84 -4.59
CA VAL A 346 9.41 -17.19 -4.78
C VAL A 346 8.20 -17.16 -5.70
N ARG A 347 7.35 -16.14 -5.58
CA ARG A 347 6.18 -15.96 -6.45
C ARG A 347 6.57 -15.67 -7.91
N MET A 348 7.64 -14.90 -8.14
CA MET A 348 8.16 -14.67 -9.50
C MET A 348 8.65 -15.94 -10.17
N LEU A 349 9.12 -16.92 -9.39
CA LEU A 349 9.53 -18.24 -9.89
C LEU A 349 8.34 -19.22 -10.03
N GLY A 350 7.11 -18.77 -9.83
CA GLY A 350 5.91 -19.64 -9.85
C GLY A 350 5.78 -20.56 -8.64
N GLY A 351 6.59 -20.35 -7.60
CA GLY A 351 6.64 -21.16 -6.40
C GLY A 351 5.70 -20.71 -5.28
N MET A 352 5.69 -21.50 -4.21
CA MET A 352 4.99 -21.22 -2.95
C MET A 352 5.97 -21.22 -1.79
N MET A 353 5.80 -20.26 -0.89
CA MET A 353 6.54 -20.12 0.36
C MET A 353 5.58 -20.25 1.55
N GLN A 354 5.94 -21.07 2.52
CA GLN A 354 5.25 -21.22 3.80
C GLN A 354 6.25 -20.98 4.93
N ILE A 355 5.80 -20.21 5.94
CA ILE A 355 6.58 -19.94 7.15
C ILE A 355 5.85 -20.61 8.32
N VAL A 356 6.58 -21.37 9.12
CA VAL A 356 6.09 -22.03 10.33
C VAL A 356 6.94 -21.60 11.51
N ARG A 357 6.30 -21.16 12.59
CA ARG A 357 6.94 -20.76 13.85
C ARG A 357 6.34 -21.57 14.99
N LYS A 358 6.95 -22.71 15.33
CA LYS A 358 6.43 -23.61 16.38
C LYS A 358 7.53 -24.00 17.36
N GLU A 359 8.52 -24.75 16.90
CA GLU A 359 9.73 -25.14 17.65
C GLU A 359 10.94 -24.49 16.98
N GLY A 360 10.95 -23.15 16.99
CA GLY A 360 11.85 -22.32 16.19
C GLY A 360 11.17 -21.79 14.94
N PHE A 361 11.98 -21.46 13.93
CA PHE A 361 11.51 -20.80 12.72
C PHE A 361 11.89 -21.61 11.48
N ARG A 362 10.88 -21.89 10.64
CA ARG A 362 11.01 -22.73 9.46
C ARG A 362 10.43 -22.03 8.23
N ILE A 363 11.25 -21.90 7.20
CA ILE A 363 10.86 -21.51 5.85
C ILE A 363 10.79 -22.78 5.00
N PHE A 364 9.66 -22.98 4.34
CA PHE A 364 9.44 -24.07 3.40
C PHE A 364 9.05 -23.50 2.04
N ILE A 365 9.83 -23.80 1.01
CA ILE A 365 9.65 -23.29 -0.34
C ILE A 365 9.55 -24.46 -1.31
N THR A 366 8.62 -24.34 -2.25
CA THR A 366 8.46 -25.27 -3.38
C THR A 366 8.33 -24.47 -4.65
N ILE A 367 9.06 -24.85 -5.70
CA ILE A 367 8.98 -24.23 -7.03
C ILE A 367 8.68 -25.34 -8.03
N PRO A 368 7.53 -25.33 -8.72
CA PRO A 368 7.21 -26.34 -9.72
C PRO A 368 8.20 -26.27 -10.89
N LYS A 369 8.53 -27.44 -11.46
CA LYS A 369 9.22 -27.49 -12.75
C LYS A 369 8.19 -27.17 -13.84
N GLU A 370 8.57 -26.38 -14.82
CA GLU A 370 7.72 -26.18 -15.99
C GLU A 370 7.48 -27.54 -16.66
N VAL A 371 6.22 -27.89 -16.88
CA VAL A 371 5.85 -29.08 -17.66
C VAL A 371 6.17 -28.73 -19.10
N SER A 372 7.26 -29.30 -19.63
CA SER A 372 7.62 -29.21 -21.04
C SER A 372 6.64 -29.95 -21.95
#